data_AF-A0A6A5GHP9-F1
#
_entry.id   AF-A0A6A5GHP9-F1
#
_cell.length_a   1.000
_cell.length_b   1.000
_cell.length_c   1.000
_cell.angle_alpha   90.00
_cell.angle_beta   90.00
_cell.angle_gamma   90.00
#
_symmetry.space_group_name_H-M   'P 1'
#
loop_
_entity.id
_entity.type
_entity.pdbx_description
1 polymer ?
#
loop_
_entity_poly.entity_id
_entity_poly.type
_entity_poly.pdbx_seq_one_letter_code
_entity_poly.pdbx_strand_id
1 'polypeptide(L)'
;MLGSLGLDEDSVKQKIIDDLRKELRECKKTLKKEQDQKIKELDDILKKTKEESEAKLAKIEKENKILKKEQANELIIHQQEMSILDEEYQEEMEKRNRQKEELKKQLEEEKKKYHALEQKQLNEFSTELTEALNRQITLDASDRVLEQFVNITKTVQDASESLKRIEGYCSNESPGYFEGAIDNELHELKELKSNFNAHFFQFQQVARFQQKKNEQNAHQEILNVCESYLQKFEESMMNESLSELCLHLPTAIENKETFEIEELRKKAEKLSEEMKITRDEVQIELEAICASDSPKEHQGRVCLELNEINTMKSMFKFQVSNIQQHMNESSANPEAVKICKNYLHELKEPMGSNQLYAICAFLQSDFANGNIKKIQSYGNEAGSLAQKLKTIQIIRDLDLGNIRMRNVESTMNCVELKD
;
A
#
# COMPACT_ATOMS: atom_id res chain seq x y z
N MET A 1 85.14 -155.02 -17.81
CA MET A 1 84.32 -154.89 -16.59
C MET A 1 83.67 -153.52 -16.68
N LEU A 2 82.46 -153.40 -17.26
CA LEU A 2 81.15 -153.50 -16.57
C LEU A 2 81.09 -152.52 -15.38
N GLY A 3 80.22 -151.50 -15.30
CA GLY A 3 79.03 -151.20 -16.07
C GLY A 3 78.42 -149.84 -15.71
N SER A 4 77.33 -149.55 -16.42
CA SER A 4 76.60 -148.30 -16.66
C SER A 4 75.65 -147.84 -15.53
N LEU A 5 74.97 -146.70 -15.78
CA LEU A 5 73.66 -146.18 -15.28
C LEU A 5 73.84 -144.79 -14.64
N GLY A 6 73.20 -143.68 -15.04
CA GLY A 6 71.87 -143.45 -15.63
C GLY A 6 71.11 -142.50 -14.68
N LEU A 7 71.00 -141.20 -15.05
CA LEU A 7 70.36 -140.13 -14.26
C LEU A 7 68.84 -140.32 -14.13
N ASP A 8 68.20 -139.76 -13.09
CA ASP A 8 66.73 -139.58 -13.07
C ASP A 8 66.34 -138.14 -12.67
N GLU A 9 66.11 -137.30 -13.69
CA GLU A 9 65.72 -135.88 -13.61
C GLU A 9 64.32 -135.64 -13.01
N ASP A 10 63.45 -136.66 -12.94
CA ASP A 10 62.07 -136.53 -12.47
C ASP A 10 61.95 -136.38 -10.95
N SER A 11 62.91 -136.93 -10.19
CA SER A 11 62.94 -136.79 -8.72
C SER A 11 63.21 -135.35 -8.25
N VAL A 12 64.05 -134.60 -8.99
CA VAL A 12 64.39 -133.21 -8.67
C VAL A 12 63.24 -132.26 -9.03
N LYS A 13 62.56 -132.48 -10.17
CA LYS A 13 61.41 -131.68 -10.60
C LYS A 13 60.23 -131.82 -9.63
N GLN A 14 59.97 -133.02 -9.12
CA GLN A 14 58.87 -133.26 -8.18
C GLN A 14 59.09 -132.54 -6.83
N LYS A 15 60.33 -132.49 -6.35
CA LYS A 15 60.70 -131.77 -5.12
C LYS A 15 60.52 -130.26 -5.26
N ILE A 16 60.90 -129.69 -6.41
CA ILE A 16 60.70 -128.26 -6.73
C ILE A 16 59.20 -127.92 -6.82
N ILE A 17 58.39 -128.81 -7.41
CA ILE A 17 56.93 -128.63 -7.49
C ILE A 17 56.29 -128.62 -6.09
N ASP A 18 56.72 -129.51 -5.19
CA ASP A 18 56.17 -129.57 -3.84
C ASP A 18 56.60 -128.38 -2.97
N ASP A 19 57.84 -127.88 -3.12
CA ASP A 19 58.30 -126.64 -2.48
C ASP A 19 57.55 -125.41 -3.02
N LEU A 20 57.37 -125.28 -4.34
CA LEU A 20 56.57 -124.20 -4.93
C LEU A 20 55.09 -124.27 -4.50
N ARG A 21 54.52 -125.47 -4.32
CA ARG A 21 53.16 -125.64 -3.79
C ARG A 21 53.06 -125.27 -2.31
N LYS A 22 54.14 -125.43 -1.55
CA LYS A 22 54.21 -125.01 -0.16
C LYS A 22 54.33 -123.49 -0.06
N GLU A 23 55.21 -122.88 -0.84
CA GLU A 23 55.35 -121.42 -0.96
C GLU A 23 54.06 -120.76 -1.46
N LEU A 24 53.39 -121.33 -2.46
CA LEU A 24 52.09 -120.85 -2.94
C LEU A 24 51.03 -120.91 -1.83
N ARG A 25 51.03 -121.97 -1.01
CA ARG A 25 50.11 -122.11 0.13
C ARG A 25 50.41 -121.10 1.24
N GLU A 26 51.69 -120.85 1.52
CA GLU A 26 52.13 -119.85 2.50
C GLU A 26 51.83 -118.43 2.01
N CYS A 27 52.13 -118.12 0.75
CA CYS A 27 51.83 -116.83 0.10
C CYS A 27 50.31 -116.56 0.04
N LYS A 28 49.49 -117.59 -0.20
CA LYS A 28 48.03 -117.45 -0.18
C LYS A 28 47.49 -117.23 1.23
N LYS A 29 48.13 -117.80 2.27
CA LYS A 29 47.79 -117.56 3.67
C LYS A 29 48.17 -116.14 4.11
N THR A 30 49.34 -115.64 3.71
CA THR A 30 49.76 -114.26 4.02
C THR A 30 48.87 -113.24 3.32
N LEU A 31 48.60 -113.42 2.03
CA LEU A 31 47.68 -112.56 1.26
C LEU A 31 46.28 -112.52 1.89
N LYS A 32 45.76 -113.67 2.33
CA LYS A 32 44.45 -113.72 2.98
C LYS A 32 44.45 -112.96 4.32
N LYS A 33 45.50 -113.10 5.13
CA LYS A 33 45.65 -112.33 6.37
C LYS A 33 45.74 -110.82 6.11
N GLU A 34 46.47 -110.40 5.08
CA GLU A 34 46.57 -108.99 4.69
C GLU A 34 45.22 -108.44 4.19
N GLN A 35 44.46 -109.23 3.43
CA GLN A 35 43.12 -108.86 2.98
C GLN A 35 42.16 -108.73 4.18
N ASP A 36 42.15 -109.71 5.08
CA ASP A 36 41.31 -109.68 6.28
C ASP A 36 41.65 -108.48 7.18
N GLN A 37 42.94 -108.14 7.29
CA GLN A 37 43.40 -106.96 8.04
C GLN A 37 42.95 -105.65 7.37
N LYS A 38 43.10 -105.53 6.04
CA LYS A 38 42.62 -104.35 5.28
C LYS A 38 41.11 -104.18 5.34
N ILE A 39 40.35 -105.28 5.29
CA ILE A 39 38.89 -105.26 5.44
C ILE A 39 38.53 -104.68 6.81
N LYS A 40 39.19 -105.16 7.87
CA LYS A 40 38.96 -104.67 9.23
C LYS A 40 39.31 -103.18 9.40
N GLU A 41 40.43 -102.74 8.83
CA GLU A 41 40.83 -101.32 8.84
C GLU A 41 39.82 -100.44 8.09
N LEU A 42 39.32 -100.89 6.93
CA LEU A 42 38.30 -100.19 6.16
C LEU A 42 36.97 -100.11 6.91
N ASP A 43 36.56 -101.18 7.59
CA ASP A 43 35.36 -101.20 8.42
C ASP A 43 35.46 -100.22 9.59
N ASP A 44 36.61 -100.15 10.26
CA ASP A 44 36.86 -99.19 11.34
C ASP A 44 36.83 -97.74 10.83
N ILE A 45 37.43 -97.47 9.66
CA ILE A 45 37.37 -96.14 9.01
C ILE A 45 35.92 -95.78 8.65
N LEU A 46 35.16 -96.72 8.09
CA LEU A 46 33.77 -96.50 7.67
C LEU A 46 32.88 -96.23 8.88
N LYS A 47 33.06 -96.99 9.96
CA LYS A 47 32.36 -96.79 11.24
C LYS A 47 32.65 -95.40 11.81
N LYS A 48 33.93 -95.01 11.90
CA LYS A 48 34.32 -93.69 12.41
C LYS A 48 33.77 -92.56 11.54
N THR A 49 33.83 -92.70 10.21
CA THR A 49 33.30 -91.72 9.25
C THR A 49 31.79 -91.56 9.41
N LYS A 50 31.08 -92.68 9.63
CA LYS A 50 29.63 -92.67 9.87
C LYS A 50 29.29 -91.92 11.16
N GLU A 51 29.94 -92.27 12.27
CA GLU A 51 29.76 -91.60 13.57
C GLU A 51 30.05 -90.09 13.48
N GLU A 52 31.14 -89.70 12.81
CA GLU A 52 31.47 -88.28 12.58
C GLU A 52 30.43 -87.55 11.71
N SER A 53 29.90 -88.22 10.67
CA SER A 53 28.88 -87.64 9.80
C SER A 53 27.55 -87.45 10.54
N GLU A 54 27.15 -88.42 11.37
CA GLU A 54 25.96 -88.34 12.21
C GLU A 54 26.09 -87.20 13.24
N ALA A 55 27.26 -87.05 13.87
CA ALA A 55 27.52 -85.95 14.79
C ALA A 55 27.46 -84.57 14.10
N LYS A 56 28.00 -84.44 12.88
CA LYS A 56 27.93 -83.21 12.08
C LYS A 56 26.50 -82.88 11.68
N LEU A 57 25.72 -83.87 11.22
CA LEU A 57 24.31 -83.69 10.88
C LEU A 57 23.48 -83.25 12.08
N ALA A 58 23.69 -83.85 13.25
CA ALA A 58 23.02 -83.45 14.48
C ALA A 58 23.35 -82.01 14.90
N LYS A 59 24.59 -81.56 14.68
CA LYS A 59 25.00 -80.17 14.93
C LYS A 59 24.30 -79.20 13.97
N ILE A 60 24.31 -79.49 12.66
CA ILE A 60 23.64 -78.69 11.63
C ILE A 60 22.13 -78.62 11.90
N GLU A 61 21.50 -79.70 12.35
CA GLU A 61 20.08 -79.70 12.66
C GLU A 61 19.75 -78.81 13.87
N LYS A 62 20.62 -78.78 14.89
CA LYS A 62 20.48 -77.85 16.02
C LYS A 62 20.66 -76.39 15.58
N GLU A 63 21.69 -76.10 14.80
CA GLU A 63 21.96 -74.75 14.26
C GLU A 63 20.78 -74.29 13.38
N ASN A 64 20.25 -75.15 12.51
CA ASN A 64 19.05 -74.84 11.70
C ASN A 64 17.80 -74.55 12.54
N LYS A 65 17.62 -75.26 13.67
CA LYS A 65 16.50 -74.99 14.59
C LYS A 65 16.65 -73.64 15.29
N ILE A 66 17.88 -73.22 15.62
CA ILE A 66 18.16 -71.91 16.22
C ILE A 66 17.91 -70.80 15.19
N LEU A 67 18.50 -70.91 13.99
CA LEU A 67 18.33 -69.92 12.92
C LEU A 67 16.87 -69.70 12.54
N LYS A 68 16.06 -70.77 12.46
CA LYS A 68 14.62 -70.64 12.17
C LYS A 68 13.86 -69.88 13.27
N LYS A 69 14.26 -70.04 14.54
CA LYS A 69 13.66 -69.29 15.66
C LYS A 69 14.09 -67.83 15.65
N GLU A 70 15.35 -67.54 15.36
CA GLU A 70 15.88 -66.18 15.26
C GLU A 70 15.18 -65.42 14.11
N GLN A 71 15.08 -66.02 12.92
CA GLN A 71 14.37 -65.43 11.79
C GLN A 71 12.89 -65.15 12.09
N ALA A 72 12.21 -66.07 12.79
CA ALA A 72 10.83 -65.87 13.18
C ALA A 72 10.68 -64.71 14.18
N ASN A 73 11.61 -64.59 15.14
CA ASN A 73 11.60 -63.51 16.12
C ASN A 73 11.91 -62.15 15.48
N GLU A 74 12.90 -62.07 14.60
CA GLU A 74 13.22 -60.82 13.87
C GLU A 74 12.04 -60.35 13.03
N LEU A 75 11.35 -61.28 12.35
CA LEU A 75 10.17 -60.93 11.56
C LEU A 75 9.04 -60.39 12.43
N ILE A 76 8.83 -60.94 13.62
CA ILE A 76 7.85 -60.42 14.59
C ILE A 76 8.24 -59.02 15.07
N ILE A 77 9.51 -58.80 15.41
CA ILE A 77 10.01 -57.49 15.87
C ILE A 77 9.81 -56.44 14.77
N HIS A 78 10.25 -56.72 13.55
CA HIS A 78 10.08 -55.79 12.42
C HIS A 78 8.61 -55.50 12.11
N GLN A 79 7.74 -56.50 12.22
CA GLN A 79 6.31 -56.29 12.00
C GLN A 79 5.69 -55.41 13.09
N GLN A 80 6.15 -55.52 14.34
CA GLN A 80 5.74 -54.65 15.44
C GLN A 80 6.27 -53.22 15.25
N GLU A 81 7.54 -53.06 14.85
CA GLU A 81 8.15 -51.75 14.57
C GLU A 81 7.40 -51.02 13.45
N MET A 82 7.03 -51.72 12.37
CA MET A 82 6.22 -51.11 11.30
C MET A 82 4.83 -50.69 11.80
N SER A 83 4.18 -51.51 12.63
CA SER A 83 2.87 -51.17 13.20
C SER A 83 2.94 -49.92 14.07
N ILE A 84 3.98 -49.77 14.90
CA ILE A 84 4.19 -48.59 15.73
C ILE A 84 4.41 -47.35 14.87
N LEU A 85 5.25 -47.46 13.84
CA LEU A 85 5.53 -46.35 12.94
C LEU A 85 4.29 -45.89 12.16
N ASP A 86 3.46 -46.85 11.72
CA ASP A 86 2.20 -46.56 11.05
C ASP A 86 1.22 -45.83 12.00
N GLU A 87 1.11 -46.28 13.26
CA GLU A 87 0.28 -45.62 14.28
C GLU A 87 0.75 -44.19 14.55
N GLU A 88 2.05 -43.99 14.78
CA GLU A 88 2.63 -42.65 15.00
C GLU A 88 2.40 -41.72 13.81
N TYR A 89 2.56 -42.22 12.58
CA TYR A 89 2.32 -41.45 11.37
C TYR A 89 0.84 -41.04 11.24
N GLN A 90 -0.10 -41.94 11.56
CA GLN A 90 -1.53 -41.61 11.54
C GLN A 90 -1.88 -40.55 12.59
N GLU A 91 -1.37 -40.68 13.82
CA GLU A 91 -1.58 -39.69 14.87
C GLU A 91 -1.04 -38.30 14.48
N GLU A 92 0.15 -38.24 13.89
CA GLU A 92 0.75 -36.98 13.45
C GLU A 92 -0.03 -36.35 12.27
N MET A 93 -0.54 -37.18 11.35
CA MET A 93 -1.42 -36.74 10.27
C MET A 93 -2.73 -36.17 10.79
N GLU A 94 -3.38 -36.83 11.76
CA GLU A 94 -4.58 -36.31 12.40
C GLU A 94 -4.31 -34.97 13.10
N LYS A 95 -3.21 -34.87 13.84
CA LYS A 95 -2.81 -33.64 14.53
C LYS A 95 -2.59 -32.49 13.54
N ARG A 96 -1.88 -32.74 12.43
CA ARG A 96 -1.70 -31.76 11.35
C ARG A 96 -3.04 -31.33 10.74
N ASN A 97 -3.94 -32.27 10.49
CA ASN A 97 -5.25 -31.96 9.91
C ASN A 97 -6.09 -31.09 10.85
N ARG A 98 -6.11 -31.38 12.16
CA ARG A 98 -6.79 -30.54 13.16
C ARG A 98 -6.21 -29.12 13.20
N GLN A 99 -4.88 -28.99 13.19
CA GLN A 99 -4.22 -27.67 13.15
C GLN A 99 -4.56 -26.88 11.88
N LYS A 100 -4.62 -27.56 10.73
CA LYS A 100 -4.96 -26.94 9.44
C LYS A 100 -6.38 -26.37 9.44
N GLU A 101 -7.35 -27.11 9.98
CA GLU A 101 -8.74 -26.62 10.07
C GLU A 101 -8.89 -25.46 11.07
N GLU A 102 -8.18 -25.50 12.20
CA GLU A 102 -8.19 -24.40 13.17
C GLU A 102 -7.60 -23.12 12.57
N LEU A 103 -6.45 -23.20 11.88
CA LEU A 103 -5.86 -22.05 11.18
C LEU A 103 -6.77 -21.50 10.10
N LYS A 104 -7.47 -22.37 9.35
CA LYS A 104 -8.43 -21.94 8.34
C LYS A 104 -9.61 -21.19 8.95
N LYS A 105 -10.11 -21.62 10.11
CA LYS A 105 -11.17 -20.94 10.84
C LYS A 105 -10.71 -19.56 11.35
N GLN A 106 -9.52 -19.49 11.94
CA GLN A 106 -8.93 -18.23 12.41
C GLN A 106 -8.74 -17.23 11.27
N LEU A 107 -8.23 -17.70 10.12
CA LEU A 107 -8.05 -16.87 8.92
C LEU A 107 -9.40 -16.31 8.42
N GLU A 108 -10.46 -17.11 8.44
CA GLU A 108 -11.79 -16.67 8.01
C GLU A 108 -12.39 -15.63 8.97
N GLU A 109 -12.17 -15.79 10.28
CA GLU A 109 -12.57 -14.80 11.28
C GLU A 109 -11.80 -13.48 11.14
N GLU A 110 -10.48 -13.53 10.89
CA GLU A 110 -9.68 -12.33 10.62
C GLU A 110 -10.12 -11.62 9.34
N LYS A 111 -10.41 -12.35 8.26
CA LYS A 111 -10.93 -11.75 7.02
C LYS A 111 -12.24 -10.99 7.24
N LYS A 112 -13.15 -11.56 8.02
CA LYS A 112 -14.42 -10.89 8.36
C LYS A 112 -14.19 -9.62 9.17
N LYS A 113 -13.28 -9.65 10.15
CA LYS A 113 -12.91 -8.46 10.94
C LYS A 113 -12.29 -7.37 10.06
N TYR A 114 -11.39 -7.76 9.16
CA TYR A 114 -10.74 -6.84 8.23
C TYR A 114 -11.77 -6.17 7.30
N HIS A 115 -12.64 -6.94 6.67
CA HIS A 115 -13.68 -6.41 5.79
C HIS A 115 -14.66 -5.48 6.53
N ALA A 116 -15.01 -5.80 7.79
CA ALA A 116 -15.87 -4.93 8.60
C ALA A 116 -15.17 -3.60 8.94
N LEU A 117 -13.86 -3.66 9.24
CA LEU A 117 -13.06 -2.45 9.48
C LEU A 117 -12.93 -1.60 8.22
N GLU A 118 -12.66 -2.21 7.07
CA GLU A 118 -12.55 -1.54 5.77
C GLU A 118 -13.87 -0.85 5.39
N GLN A 119 -15.01 -1.51 5.53
CA GLN A 119 -16.32 -0.88 5.31
C GLN A 119 -16.59 0.28 6.27
N LYS A 120 -16.24 0.14 7.54
CA LYS A 120 -16.41 1.22 8.52
C LYS A 120 -15.57 2.44 8.12
N GLN A 121 -14.30 2.23 7.77
CA GLN A 121 -13.42 3.30 7.32
C GLN A 121 -13.92 3.95 6.02
N LEU A 122 -14.42 3.16 5.07
CA LEU A 122 -14.99 3.68 3.81
C LEU A 122 -16.22 4.56 4.06
N ASN A 123 -17.09 4.16 4.99
CA ASN A 123 -18.28 4.94 5.35
C ASN A 123 -17.93 6.23 6.09
N GLU A 124 -16.99 6.18 7.04
CA GLU A 124 -16.47 7.36 7.73
C GLU A 124 -15.85 8.34 6.73
N PHE A 125 -15.02 7.84 5.82
CA PHE A 125 -14.39 8.62 4.75
C PHE A 125 -15.41 9.26 3.81
N SER A 126 -16.42 8.49 3.37
CA SER A 126 -17.49 9.00 2.50
C SER A 126 -18.27 10.14 3.17
N THR A 127 -18.52 10.02 4.48
CA THR A 127 -19.22 11.04 5.26
C THR A 127 -18.39 12.32 5.37
N GLU A 128 -17.11 12.20 5.74
CA GLU A 128 -16.18 13.33 5.85
C GLU A 128 -15.97 14.04 4.51
N LEU A 129 -15.85 13.27 3.42
CA LEU A 129 -15.73 13.81 2.06
C LEU A 129 -16.99 14.57 1.64
N THR A 130 -18.16 14.03 1.95
CA THR A 130 -19.45 14.68 1.65
C THR A 130 -19.58 15.99 2.42
N GLU A 131 -19.23 16.00 3.70
CA GLU A 131 -19.22 17.22 4.52
C GLU A 131 -18.24 18.27 3.98
N ALA A 132 -17.02 17.86 3.61
CA ALA A 132 -16.01 18.76 3.06
C ALA A 132 -16.43 19.34 1.70
N LEU A 133 -16.99 18.50 0.82
CA LEU A 133 -17.48 18.94 -0.49
C LEU A 133 -18.64 19.93 -0.33
N ASN A 134 -19.60 19.64 0.55
CA ASN A 134 -20.70 20.56 0.83
C ASN A 134 -20.19 21.90 1.37
N ARG A 135 -19.18 21.90 2.26
CA ARG A 135 -18.55 23.14 2.74
C ARG A 135 -17.87 23.93 1.62
N GLN A 136 -17.14 23.27 0.72
CA GLN A 136 -16.50 23.95 -0.42
C GLN A 136 -17.53 24.56 -1.36
N ILE A 137 -18.59 23.80 -1.68
CA ILE A 137 -19.71 24.28 -2.47
C ILE A 137 -20.33 25.52 -1.81
N THR A 138 -20.41 25.53 -0.47
CA THR A 138 -20.90 26.66 0.32
C THR A 138 -20.02 27.90 0.23
N LEU A 139 -18.70 27.73 0.34
CA LEU A 139 -17.73 28.81 0.22
C LEU A 139 -17.74 29.40 -1.19
N ASP A 140 -17.65 28.57 -2.23
CA ASP A 140 -17.69 29.00 -3.63
C ASP A 140 -18.96 29.80 -3.96
N ALA A 141 -20.10 29.41 -3.38
CA ALA A 141 -21.36 30.12 -3.54
C ALA A 141 -21.35 31.46 -2.80
N SER A 142 -20.74 31.52 -1.62
CA SER A 142 -20.58 32.75 -0.82
C SER A 142 -19.67 33.76 -1.50
N ASP A 143 -18.54 33.29 -2.05
CA ASP A 143 -17.58 34.14 -2.78
C ASP A 143 -18.24 34.82 -3.99
N ARG A 144 -19.08 34.10 -4.74
CA ARG A 144 -19.83 34.68 -5.86
C ARG A 144 -20.79 35.77 -5.42
N VAL A 145 -21.42 35.63 -4.25
CA VAL A 145 -22.31 36.66 -3.69
C VAL A 145 -21.48 37.88 -3.29
N LEU A 146 -20.37 37.67 -2.59
CA LEU A 146 -19.47 38.73 -2.15
C LEU A 146 -18.86 39.50 -3.32
N GLU A 147 -18.46 38.82 -4.41
CA GLU A 147 -17.92 39.46 -5.61
C GLU A 147 -18.93 40.45 -6.24
N GLN A 148 -20.20 40.06 -6.31
CA GLN A 148 -21.25 40.96 -6.81
C GLN A 148 -21.50 42.12 -5.85
N PHE A 149 -21.50 41.82 -4.54
CA PHE A 149 -21.73 42.82 -3.50
C PHE A 149 -20.62 43.88 -3.46
N VAL A 150 -19.35 43.48 -3.68
CA VAL A 150 -18.20 44.40 -3.76
C VAL A 150 -18.40 45.45 -4.85
N ASN A 151 -18.94 45.08 -6.02
CA ASN A 151 -19.22 46.04 -7.09
C ASN A 151 -20.24 47.11 -6.66
N ILE A 152 -21.24 46.71 -5.87
CA ILE A 152 -22.25 47.61 -5.32
C ILE A 152 -21.62 48.53 -4.28
N THR A 153 -20.90 47.98 -3.30
CA THR A 153 -20.22 48.77 -2.27
C THR A 153 -19.24 49.77 -2.86
N LYS A 154 -18.49 49.38 -3.90
CA LYS A 154 -17.59 50.29 -4.63
C LYS A 154 -18.36 51.44 -5.29
N THR A 155 -19.48 51.14 -5.95
CA THR A 155 -20.30 52.18 -6.59
C THR A 155 -20.82 53.20 -5.58
N VAL A 156 -21.26 52.73 -4.41
CA VAL A 156 -21.69 53.60 -3.30
C VAL A 156 -20.53 54.41 -2.74
N GLN A 157 -19.34 53.81 -2.65
CA GLN A 157 -18.13 54.50 -2.21
C GLN A 157 -17.77 55.66 -3.15
N ASP A 158 -17.72 55.39 -4.46
CA ASP A 158 -17.39 56.40 -5.47
C ASP A 158 -18.43 57.56 -5.45
N ALA A 159 -19.71 57.23 -5.19
CA ALA A 159 -20.77 58.23 -5.04
C ALA A 159 -20.59 59.10 -3.78
N SER A 160 -20.27 58.47 -2.64
CA SER A 160 -19.94 59.19 -1.39
C SER A 160 -18.75 60.14 -1.59
N GLU A 161 -17.71 59.71 -2.30
CA GLU A 161 -16.54 60.55 -2.58
C GLU A 161 -16.89 61.73 -3.50
N SER A 162 -17.70 61.51 -4.52
CA SER A 162 -18.16 62.57 -5.43
C SER A 162 -18.98 63.63 -4.68
N LEU A 163 -19.88 63.19 -3.79
CA LEU A 163 -20.66 64.09 -2.93
C LEU A 163 -19.77 64.93 -2.00
N LYS A 164 -18.69 64.35 -1.44
CA LYS A 164 -17.71 65.12 -0.64
C LYS A 164 -16.95 66.15 -1.45
N ARG A 165 -16.61 65.84 -2.70
CA ARG A 165 -15.95 66.82 -3.58
C ARG A 165 -16.90 67.98 -3.87
N ILE A 166 -18.17 67.70 -4.16
CA ILE A 166 -19.20 68.73 -4.35
C ILE A 166 -19.37 69.58 -3.09
N GLU A 167 -19.48 68.96 -1.91
CA GLU A 167 -19.54 69.67 -0.62
C GLU A 167 -18.33 70.62 -0.47
N GLY A 168 -17.13 70.11 -0.70
CA GLY A 168 -15.89 70.90 -0.62
C GLY A 168 -15.85 72.07 -1.61
N TYR A 169 -16.35 71.88 -2.84
CA TYR A 169 -16.42 72.97 -3.82
C TYR A 169 -17.43 74.04 -3.41
N CYS A 170 -18.61 73.63 -2.95
CA CYS A 170 -19.67 74.54 -2.49
C CYS A 170 -19.33 75.26 -1.18
N SER A 171 -18.42 74.71 -0.37
CA SER A 171 -17.88 75.35 0.85
C SER A 171 -16.91 76.50 0.57
N ASN A 172 -16.49 76.74 -0.67
CA ASN A 172 -15.60 77.86 -1.01
C ASN A 172 -16.33 79.21 -1.02
N GLU A 173 -15.60 80.30 -0.76
CA GLU A 173 -16.14 81.68 -0.79
C GLU A 173 -16.74 82.07 -2.15
N SER A 174 -16.37 81.38 -3.22
CA SER A 174 -16.93 81.60 -4.56
C SER A 174 -17.06 80.27 -5.32
N PRO A 175 -18.16 79.53 -5.12
CA PRO A 175 -18.41 78.22 -5.74
C PRO A 175 -18.39 78.25 -7.27
N GLY A 176 -18.74 79.40 -7.87
CA GLY A 176 -18.73 79.58 -9.33
C GLY A 176 -17.35 79.40 -9.99
N TYR A 177 -16.24 79.53 -9.27
CA TYR A 177 -14.91 79.17 -9.82
C TYR A 177 -14.74 77.68 -10.07
N PHE A 178 -15.57 76.84 -9.45
CA PHE A 178 -15.55 75.39 -9.54
C PHE A 178 -16.71 74.82 -10.37
N GLU A 179 -17.47 75.67 -11.08
CA GLU A 179 -18.65 75.27 -11.87
C GLU A 179 -18.39 74.02 -12.73
N GLY A 180 -17.33 74.05 -13.56
CA GLY A 180 -16.98 72.91 -14.40
C GLY A 180 -16.53 71.65 -13.63
N ALA A 181 -15.97 71.80 -12.42
CA ALA A 181 -15.64 70.66 -11.57
C ALA A 181 -16.91 70.06 -10.95
N ILE A 182 -17.82 70.92 -10.47
CA ILE A 182 -19.11 70.51 -9.91
C ILE A 182 -19.95 69.81 -10.98
N ASP A 183 -20.00 70.33 -12.20
CA ASP A 183 -20.71 69.70 -13.33
C ASP A 183 -20.17 68.29 -13.64
N ASN A 184 -18.85 68.11 -13.60
CA ASN A 184 -18.23 66.80 -13.81
C ASN A 184 -18.64 65.80 -12.72
N GLU A 185 -18.59 66.20 -11.45
CA GLU A 185 -19.00 65.33 -10.33
C GLU A 185 -20.50 65.00 -10.39
N LEU A 186 -21.35 65.95 -10.81
CA LEU A 186 -22.78 65.71 -10.99
C LEU A 186 -23.07 64.77 -12.16
N HIS A 187 -22.28 64.86 -13.24
CA HIS A 187 -22.34 63.90 -14.33
C HIS A 187 -21.93 62.50 -13.86
N GLU A 188 -20.83 62.39 -13.11
CA GLU A 188 -20.35 61.13 -12.53
C GLU A 188 -21.39 60.51 -11.59
N LEU A 189 -22.04 61.31 -10.72
CA LEU A 189 -23.11 60.83 -9.85
C LEU A 189 -24.30 60.24 -10.62
N LYS A 190 -24.68 60.83 -11.77
CA LYS A 190 -25.73 60.28 -12.63
C LYS A 190 -25.34 58.92 -13.22
N GLU A 191 -24.08 58.78 -13.63
CA GLU A 191 -23.54 57.52 -14.14
C GLU A 191 -23.46 56.45 -13.05
N LEU A 192 -22.94 56.81 -11.87
CA LEU A 192 -22.87 55.93 -10.69
C LEU A 192 -24.26 55.45 -10.25
N LYS A 193 -25.28 56.31 -10.30
CA LYS A 193 -26.68 55.91 -10.04
C LYS A 193 -27.18 54.86 -11.04
N SER A 194 -26.85 55.02 -12.32
CA SER A 194 -27.19 54.03 -13.35
C SER A 194 -26.44 52.70 -13.13
N ASN A 195 -25.15 52.76 -12.81
CA ASN A 195 -24.32 51.59 -12.53
C ASN A 195 -24.79 50.85 -11.28
N PHE A 196 -25.20 51.58 -10.24
CA PHE A 196 -25.78 50.99 -9.03
C PHE A 196 -27.02 50.18 -9.37
N ASN A 197 -27.95 50.71 -10.15
CA ASN A 197 -29.16 49.98 -10.56
C ASN A 197 -28.82 48.71 -11.34
N ALA A 198 -27.82 48.76 -12.23
CA ALA A 198 -27.37 47.60 -12.97
C ALA A 198 -26.76 46.53 -12.06
N HIS A 199 -25.84 46.92 -11.17
CA HIS A 199 -25.22 46.00 -10.20
C HIS A 199 -26.23 45.43 -9.21
N PHE A 200 -27.15 46.25 -8.71
CA PHE A 200 -28.23 45.86 -7.82
C PHE A 200 -29.13 44.80 -8.46
N PHE A 201 -29.54 45.02 -9.72
CA PHE A 201 -30.32 44.05 -10.47
C PHE A 201 -29.56 42.72 -10.67
N GLN A 202 -28.26 42.79 -11.00
CA GLN A 202 -27.41 41.60 -11.13
C GLN A 202 -27.30 40.83 -9.81
N PHE A 203 -27.06 41.52 -8.70
CA PHE A 203 -27.02 40.92 -7.37
C PHE A 203 -28.35 40.22 -7.04
N GLN A 204 -29.49 40.88 -7.26
CA GLN A 204 -30.79 40.26 -7.01
C GLN A 204 -31.00 38.99 -7.84
N GLN A 205 -30.52 38.95 -9.08
CA GLN A 205 -30.58 37.74 -9.90
C GLN A 205 -29.70 36.62 -9.34
N VAL A 206 -28.48 36.93 -8.91
CA VAL A 206 -27.56 35.96 -8.29
C VAL A 206 -28.13 35.45 -6.96
N ALA A 207 -28.52 36.34 -6.06
CA ALA A 207 -29.10 35.98 -4.76
C ALA A 207 -30.38 35.14 -4.90
N ARG A 208 -31.29 35.52 -5.81
CA ARG A 208 -32.51 34.73 -6.10
C ARG A 208 -32.20 33.39 -6.77
N PHE A 209 -31.17 33.31 -7.61
CA PHE A 209 -30.73 32.06 -8.21
C PHE A 209 -30.18 31.11 -7.13
N GLN A 210 -29.38 31.61 -6.19
CA GLN A 210 -28.88 30.84 -5.04
C GLN A 210 -30.04 30.37 -4.13
N GLN A 211 -31.05 31.20 -3.87
CA GLN A 211 -32.21 30.82 -3.04
C GLN A 211 -33.15 29.80 -3.72
N LYS A 212 -33.41 29.90 -5.03
CA LYS A 212 -34.44 29.09 -5.72
C LYS A 212 -34.04 27.65 -5.99
N LYS A 213 -32.75 27.30 -5.99
CA LYS A 213 -32.31 25.97 -6.40
C LYS A 213 -32.43 24.90 -5.31
N ASN A 214 -32.93 25.20 -4.11
CA ASN A 214 -32.74 24.37 -2.90
C ASN A 214 -31.26 24.06 -2.60
N GLU A 215 -30.35 24.71 -3.32
CA GLU A 215 -28.91 24.77 -3.10
C GLU A 215 -28.70 25.96 -2.16
N GLN A 216 -29.07 25.82 -0.88
CA GLN A 216 -28.63 26.75 0.17
C GLN A 216 -27.12 26.58 0.35
N ASN A 217 -26.35 26.94 -0.67
CA ASN A 217 -24.92 26.75 -0.66
C ASN A 217 -24.29 27.98 -0.02
N ALA A 218 -24.64 29.21 -0.39
CA ALA A 218 -24.02 30.38 0.24
C ALA A 218 -24.35 30.46 1.75
N HIS A 219 -23.38 30.91 2.54
CA HIS A 219 -23.51 31.05 3.98
C HIS A 219 -24.67 32.01 4.30
N GLN A 220 -25.68 31.53 5.02
CA GLN A 220 -26.93 32.28 5.21
C GLN A 220 -26.70 33.62 5.91
N GLU A 221 -25.74 33.70 6.82
CA GLU A 221 -25.38 34.95 7.50
C GLU A 221 -24.81 35.98 6.52
N ILE A 222 -23.98 35.56 5.56
CA ILE A 222 -23.44 36.45 4.51
C ILE A 222 -24.58 36.98 3.64
N LEU A 223 -25.49 36.10 3.22
CA LEU A 223 -26.67 36.51 2.44
C LEU A 223 -27.53 37.53 3.20
N ASN A 224 -27.81 37.28 4.47
CA ASN A 224 -28.63 38.16 5.30
C ASN A 224 -27.98 39.54 5.48
N VAL A 225 -26.66 39.58 5.73
CA VAL A 225 -25.89 40.82 5.82
C VAL A 225 -25.97 41.58 4.50
N CYS A 226 -25.62 40.94 3.37
CA CYS A 226 -25.69 41.57 2.06
C CYS A 226 -27.10 42.11 1.74
N GLU A 227 -28.16 41.33 1.99
CA GLU A 227 -29.55 41.76 1.75
C GLU A 227 -29.95 42.96 2.62
N SER A 228 -29.62 42.94 3.90
CA SER A 228 -29.92 44.04 4.84
C SER A 228 -29.28 45.36 4.40
N TYR A 229 -28.01 45.32 4.01
CA TYR A 229 -27.30 46.53 3.62
C TYR A 229 -27.57 46.98 2.18
N LEU A 230 -28.00 46.07 1.30
CA LEU A 230 -28.48 46.45 -0.02
C LEU A 230 -29.66 47.39 0.05
N GLN A 231 -30.58 47.15 0.99
CA GLN A 231 -31.71 48.03 1.19
C GLN A 231 -31.25 49.43 1.64
N LYS A 232 -30.31 49.52 2.59
CA LYS A 232 -29.75 50.81 3.03
C LYS A 232 -29.04 51.54 1.88
N PHE A 233 -28.26 50.83 1.06
CA PHE A 233 -27.61 51.43 -0.11
C PHE A 233 -28.61 51.91 -1.17
N GLU A 234 -29.69 51.15 -1.40
CA GLU A 234 -30.77 51.57 -2.31
C GLU A 234 -31.44 52.85 -1.81
N GLU A 235 -31.76 52.94 -0.52
CA GLU A 235 -32.34 54.12 0.12
C GLU A 235 -31.44 55.36 -0.04
N SER A 236 -30.12 55.22 0.09
CA SER A 236 -29.18 56.32 -0.14
C SER A 236 -29.02 56.69 -1.62
N MET A 237 -28.88 55.72 -2.53
CA MET A 237 -28.65 55.96 -3.96
C MET A 237 -29.91 56.44 -4.70
N MET A 238 -31.10 56.14 -4.17
CA MET A 238 -32.39 56.59 -4.68
C MET A 238 -32.96 57.77 -3.89
N ASN A 239 -32.16 58.37 -3.00
CA ASN A 239 -32.59 59.49 -2.19
C ASN A 239 -33.03 60.69 -3.05
N GLU A 240 -34.12 61.34 -2.65
CA GLU A 240 -34.64 62.53 -3.33
C GLU A 240 -33.61 63.66 -3.34
N SER A 241 -32.85 63.82 -2.26
CA SER A 241 -31.79 64.83 -2.12
C SER A 241 -30.70 64.69 -3.18
N LEU A 242 -30.36 63.45 -3.58
CA LEU A 242 -29.39 63.21 -4.66
C LEU A 242 -29.92 63.70 -6.01
N SER A 243 -31.22 63.49 -6.24
CA SER A 243 -31.89 63.90 -7.48
C SER A 243 -32.05 65.42 -7.53
N GLU A 244 -32.44 66.05 -6.42
CA GLU A 244 -32.50 67.51 -6.28
C GLU A 244 -31.13 68.15 -6.53
N LEU A 245 -30.07 67.60 -5.93
CA LEU A 245 -28.70 68.07 -6.12
C LEU A 245 -28.28 68.01 -7.60
N CYS A 246 -28.59 66.91 -8.29
CA CYS A 246 -28.31 66.74 -9.72
C CYS A 246 -29.10 67.65 -10.67
N LEU A 247 -30.20 68.23 -10.20
CA LEU A 247 -31.11 69.06 -11.00
C LEU A 247 -30.91 70.56 -10.73
N HIS A 248 -30.79 70.93 -9.46
CA HIS A 248 -30.86 72.33 -9.03
C HIS A 248 -29.49 72.97 -8.81
N LEU A 249 -28.47 72.19 -8.42
CA LEU A 249 -27.15 72.74 -8.10
C LEU A 249 -26.49 73.51 -9.26
N PRO A 250 -26.52 73.02 -10.53
CA PRO A 250 -25.95 73.77 -11.64
C PRO A 250 -26.60 75.14 -11.82
N THR A 251 -27.94 75.19 -11.76
CA THR A 251 -28.72 76.41 -11.94
C THR A 251 -28.45 77.41 -10.80
N ALA A 252 -28.39 76.92 -9.56
CA ALA A 252 -28.09 77.75 -8.39
C ALA A 252 -26.69 78.37 -8.47
N ILE A 253 -25.70 77.64 -9.01
CA ILE A 253 -24.33 78.14 -9.24
C ILE A 253 -24.32 79.22 -10.32
N GLU A 254 -24.94 78.96 -11.47
CA GLU A 254 -25.04 79.91 -12.59
C GLU A 254 -25.67 81.24 -12.14
N ASN A 255 -26.76 81.15 -11.37
CA ASN A 255 -27.50 82.30 -10.84
C ASN A 255 -26.84 82.94 -9.61
N LYS A 256 -25.79 82.32 -9.06
CA LYS A 256 -25.10 82.75 -7.82
C LYS A 256 -26.04 82.82 -6.61
N GLU A 257 -26.98 81.89 -6.52
CA GLU A 257 -27.98 81.77 -5.46
C GLU A 257 -27.37 81.15 -4.21
N THR A 258 -26.67 81.97 -3.43
CA THR A 258 -25.88 81.51 -2.27
C THR A 258 -26.66 80.71 -1.23
N PHE A 259 -27.93 81.05 -1.00
CA PHE A 259 -28.79 80.32 -0.08
C PHE A 259 -29.10 78.90 -0.57
N GLU A 260 -29.41 78.75 -1.86
CA GLU A 260 -29.75 77.45 -2.46
C GLU A 260 -28.52 76.54 -2.57
N ILE A 261 -27.36 77.12 -2.93
CA ILE A 261 -26.07 76.41 -2.91
C ILE A 261 -25.78 75.86 -1.51
N GLU A 262 -26.01 76.66 -0.46
CA GLU A 262 -25.77 76.23 0.93
C GLU A 262 -26.73 75.13 1.40
N GLU A 263 -28.00 75.15 0.99
CA GLU A 263 -28.93 74.05 1.28
C GLU A 263 -28.54 72.76 0.57
N LEU A 264 -28.18 72.84 -0.72
CA LEU A 264 -27.74 71.68 -1.50
C LEU A 264 -26.41 71.11 -1.00
N ARG A 265 -25.50 71.96 -0.53
CA ARG A 265 -24.25 71.57 0.14
C ARG A 265 -24.51 70.70 1.36
N LYS A 266 -25.41 71.13 2.26
CA LYS A 266 -25.79 70.37 3.46
C LYS A 266 -26.43 69.02 3.12
N LYS A 267 -27.23 68.97 2.06
CA LYS A 267 -27.79 67.72 1.54
C LYS A 267 -26.68 66.77 1.05
N ALA A 268 -25.69 67.28 0.32
CA ALA A 268 -24.54 66.52 -0.15
C ALA A 268 -23.71 65.95 1.02
N GLU A 269 -23.40 66.79 2.01
CA GLU A 269 -22.65 66.43 3.22
C GLU A 269 -23.34 65.26 3.94
N LYS A 270 -24.62 65.46 4.30
CA LYS A 270 -25.43 64.46 5.01
C LYS A 270 -25.48 63.13 4.26
N LEU A 271 -25.75 63.17 2.95
CA LEU A 271 -25.87 61.95 2.15
C LEU A 271 -24.53 61.21 2.05
N SER A 272 -23.42 61.93 1.91
CA SER A 272 -22.09 61.29 1.84
C SER A 272 -21.72 60.61 3.17
N GLU A 273 -22.08 61.21 4.31
CA GLU A 273 -21.85 60.65 5.63
C GLU A 273 -22.69 59.38 5.86
N GLU A 274 -23.98 59.40 5.52
CA GLU A 274 -24.87 58.24 5.62
C GLU A 274 -24.35 57.05 4.80
N MET A 275 -23.91 57.29 3.56
CA MET A 275 -23.32 56.27 2.69
C MET A 275 -22.02 55.69 3.29
N LYS A 276 -21.16 56.56 3.84
CA LYS A 276 -19.89 56.15 4.45
C LYS A 276 -20.12 55.30 5.70
N ILE A 277 -21.01 55.72 6.59
CA ILE A 277 -21.34 54.98 7.82
C ILE A 277 -21.87 53.59 7.46
N THR A 278 -22.84 53.53 6.53
CA THR A 278 -23.42 52.26 6.09
C THR A 278 -22.37 51.30 5.55
N ARG A 279 -21.44 51.79 4.73
CA ARG A 279 -20.31 51.00 4.20
C ARG A 279 -19.40 50.47 5.30
N ASP A 280 -19.05 51.32 6.28
CA ASP A 280 -18.14 50.92 7.35
C ASP A 280 -18.77 49.84 8.25
N GLU A 281 -20.07 49.94 8.52
CA GLU A 281 -20.84 48.90 9.22
C GLU A 281 -20.81 47.55 8.48
N VAL A 282 -21.10 47.56 7.18
CA VAL A 282 -21.04 46.37 6.31
C VAL A 282 -19.69 45.68 6.39
N GLN A 283 -18.62 46.45 6.24
CA GLN A 283 -17.28 45.90 6.14
C GLN A 283 -16.88 45.20 7.45
N ILE A 284 -17.18 45.82 8.59
CA ILE A 284 -16.90 45.24 9.91
C ILE A 284 -17.67 43.93 10.10
N GLU A 285 -18.96 43.90 9.72
CA GLU A 285 -19.81 42.72 9.91
C GLU A 285 -19.39 41.54 9.00
N LEU A 286 -19.04 41.83 7.74
CA LEU A 286 -18.51 40.81 6.82
C LEU A 286 -17.13 40.28 7.24
N GLU A 287 -16.22 41.16 7.69
CA GLU A 287 -14.90 40.76 8.20
C GLU A 287 -15.02 39.85 9.43
N ALA A 288 -15.96 40.14 10.33
CA ALA A 288 -16.22 39.31 11.51
C ALA A 288 -16.71 37.90 11.14
N ILE A 289 -17.57 37.78 10.13
CA ILE A 289 -18.06 36.48 9.64
C ILE A 289 -16.91 35.69 9.00
N CYS A 290 -16.14 36.32 8.10
CA CYS A 290 -15.06 35.66 7.36
C CYS A 290 -13.87 35.25 8.25
N ALA A 291 -13.59 35.99 9.34
CA ALA A 291 -12.50 35.66 10.25
C ALA A 291 -12.75 34.39 11.07
N SER A 292 -14.00 33.92 11.14
CA SER A 292 -14.34 32.73 11.94
C SER A 292 -14.00 31.39 11.27
N ASP A 293 -13.64 31.38 9.96
CA ASP A 293 -13.51 30.15 9.15
C ASP A 293 -12.08 29.77 8.66
N SER A 294 -11.08 30.66 8.77
CA SER A 294 -9.88 30.58 7.89
C SER A 294 -8.76 29.51 8.11
N PRO A 295 -8.64 28.72 9.20
CA PRO A 295 -7.63 27.64 9.25
C PRO A 295 -8.14 26.24 8.88
N LYS A 296 -9.46 26.01 8.92
CA LYS A 296 -10.05 24.66 8.78
C LYS A 296 -10.18 24.20 7.33
N GLU A 297 -10.16 25.14 6.38
CA GLU A 297 -10.43 24.89 4.96
C GLU A 297 -9.36 24.01 4.29
N HIS A 298 -8.09 24.14 4.70
CA HIS A 298 -7.00 23.33 4.16
C HIS A 298 -6.81 22.00 4.91
N GLN A 299 -7.42 21.88 6.09
CA GLN A 299 -7.34 20.69 6.92
C GLN A 299 -8.00 19.48 6.25
N GLY A 300 -9.17 19.66 5.64
CA GLY A 300 -9.90 18.58 4.97
C GLY A 300 -9.11 17.95 3.82
N ARG A 301 -8.54 18.78 2.94
CA ARG A 301 -7.74 18.31 1.80
C ARG A 301 -6.44 17.61 2.24
N VAL A 302 -5.78 18.16 3.27
CA VAL A 302 -4.56 17.57 3.84
C VAL A 302 -4.87 16.25 4.57
N CYS A 303 -6.03 16.10 5.21
CA CYS A 303 -6.44 14.83 5.83
C CYS A 303 -6.60 13.71 4.80
N LEU A 304 -7.18 14.01 3.64
CA LEU A 304 -7.36 13.04 2.54
C LEU A 304 -5.99 12.51 2.05
N GLU A 305 -5.06 13.41 1.75
CA GLU A 305 -3.73 13.04 1.26
C GLU A 305 -2.92 12.27 2.32
N LEU A 306 -3.01 12.65 3.60
CA LEU A 306 -2.34 11.94 4.69
C LEU A 306 -2.88 10.50 4.88
N ASN A 307 -4.18 10.30 4.72
CA ASN A 307 -4.80 8.98 4.84
C ASN A 307 -4.44 8.06 3.67
N GLU A 308 -4.38 8.59 2.45
CA GLU A 308 -3.86 7.85 1.30
C GLU A 308 -2.40 7.46 1.50
N ILE A 309 -1.56 8.38 1.99
CA ILE A 309 -0.15 8.10 2.32
C ILE A 309 -0.03 7.00 3.38
N ASN A 310 -0.86 7.03 4.43
CA ASN A 310 -0.89 5.98 5.46
C ASN A 310 -1.33 4.62 4.91
N THR A 311 -2.29 4.60 3.99
CA THR A 311 -2.75 3.40 3.30
C THR A 311 -1.65 2.83 2.41
N MET A 312 -1.01 3.68 1.59
CA MET A 312 0.11 3.31 0.74
C MET A 312 1.30 2.77 1.55
N LYS A 313 1.59 3.37 2.72
CA LYS A 313 2.63 2.88 3.63
C LYS A 313 2.33 1.48 4.17
N SER A 314 1.07 1.21 4.51
CA SER A 314 0.61 -0.11 4.99
C SER A 314 0.65 -1.15 3.88
N MET A 315 0.17 -0.80 2.68
CA MET A 315 0.26 -1.64 1.48
C MET A 315 1.71 -1.95 1.11
N PHE A 316 2.62 -0.97 1.18
CA PHE A 316 4.03 -1.18 0.90
C PHE A 316 4.63 -2.26 1.80
N LYS A 317 4.34 -2.25 3.11
CA LYS A 317 4.82 -3.28 4.04
C LYS A 317 4.31 -4.68 3.68
N PHE A 318 3.05 -4.79 3.29
CA PHE A 318 2.44 -6.06 2.84
C PHE A 318 3.06 -6.54 1.51
N GLN A 319 3.16 -5.66 0.51
CA GLN A 319 3.74 -5.98 -0.80
C GLN A 319 5.22 -6.36 -0.71
N VAL A 320 6.01 -5.66 0.12
CA VAL A 320 7.41 -6.02 0.38
C VAL A 320 7.51 -7.46 0.91
N SER A 321 6.61 -7.85 1.83
CA SER A 321 6.60 -9.19 2.42
C SER A 321 6.25 -10.26 1.37
N ASN A 322 5.25 -10.01 0.54
CA ASN A 322 4.87 -10.93 -0.56
C ASN A 322 5.98 -11.08 -1.61
N ILE A 323 6.59 -9.96 -2.04
CA ILE A 323 7.68 -10.01 -3.02
C ILE A 323 8.89 -10.75 -2.44
N GLN A 324 9.20 -10.55 -1.15
CA GLN A 324 10.28 -11.30 -0.48
C GLN A 324 10.00 -12.81 -0.41
N GLN A 325 8.74 -13.22 -0.22
CA GLN A 325 8.35 -14.63 -0.25
C GLN A 325 8.58 -15.25 -1.64
N HIS A 326 8.13 -14.58 -2.70
CA HIS A 326 8.30 -15.06 -4.08
C HIS A 326 9.76 -15.04 -4.56
N MET A 327 10.59 -14.11 -4.08
CA MET A 327 12.02 -14.07 -4.38
C MET A 327 12.81 -15.24 -3.77
N ASN A 328 12.25 -15.97 -2.82
CA ASN A 328 12.88 -17.14 -2.19
C ASN A 328 12.49 -18.46 -2.89
N GLU A 329 11.65 -18.42 -3.92
CA GLU A 329 11.29 -19.57 -4.74
C GLU A 329 12.38 -19.86 -5.79
N SER A 330 12.74 -21.14 -6.00
CA SER A 330 13.96 -21.55 -6.73
C SER A 330 13.97 -21.29 -8.25
N SER A 331 12.89 -20.73 -8.80
CA SER A 331 12.69 -20.53 -10.25
C SER A 331 12.90 -19.07 -10.71
N ALA A 332 13.15 -18.13 -9.81
CA ALA A 332 13.26 -16.71 -10.16
C ALA A 332 14.63 -16.34 -10.79
N ASN A 333 14.63 -15.44 -11.79
CA ASN A 333 15.85 -14.94 -12.42
C ASN A 333 16.75 -14.22 -11.36
N PRO A 334 17.99 -14.68 -11.13
CA PRO A 334 18.87 -14.14 -10.08
C PRO A 334 19.18 -12.65 -10.22
N GLU A 335 19.30 -12.14 -11.45
CA GLU A 335 19.63 -10.74 -11.73
C GLU A 335 18.41 -9.83 -11.50
N ALA A 336 17.22 -10.30 -11.87
CA ALA A 336 15.96 -9.62 -11.54
C ALA A 336 15.70 -9.60 -10.03
N VAL A 337 15.95 -10.71 -9.33
CA VAL A 337 15.84 -10.79 -7.86
C VAL A 337 16.80 -9.81 -7.18
N LYS A 338 18.04 -9.66 -7.67
CA LYS A 338 19.01 -8.71 -7.13
C LYS A 338 18.54 -7.26 -7.28
N ILE A 339 18.01 -6.89 -8.44
CA ILE A 339 17.51 -5.54 -8.72
C ILE A 339 16.26 -5.23 -7.88
N CYS A 340 15.32 -6.18 -7.76
CA CYS A 340 14.16 -6.05 -6.88
C CYS A 340 14.56 -5.90 -5.40
N LYS A 341 15.57 -6.64 -4.92
CA LYS A 341 16.08 -6.51 -3.54
C LYS A 341 16.69 -5.14 -3.28
N ASN A 342 17.49 -4.62 -4.21
CA ASN A 342 18.10 -3.29 -4.09
C ASN A 342 17.03 -2.19 -4.10
N TYR A 343 16.05 -2.27 -5.02
CA TYR A 343 14.95 -1.31 -5.09
C TYR A 343 14.09 -1.30 -3.82
N LEU A 344 13.73 -2.48 -3.29
CA LEU A 344 12.99 -2.58 -2.03
C LEU A 344 13.80 -2.07 -0.82
N HIS A 345 15.12 -2.24 -0.83
CA HIS A 345 16.00 -1.70 0.21
C HIS A 345 16.03 -0.18 0.16
N GLU A 346 16.16 0.42 -1.02
CA GLU A 346 16.17 1.87 -1.20
C GLU A 346 14.82 2.52 -0.85
N LEU A 347 13.70 1.86 -1.14
CA LEU A 347 12.36 2.35 -0.75
C LEU A 347 12.07 2.25 0.75
N LYS A 348 12.72 1.35 1.49
CA LYS A 348 12.50 1.19 2.94
C LYS A 348 12.90 2.43 3.75
N GLU A 349 13.96 3.13 3.34
CA GLU A 349 14.45 4.33 4.04
C GLU A 349 13.42 5.49 4.03
N PRO A 350 12.94 5.97 2.86
CA PRO A 350 11.96 7.06 2.83
C PRO A 350 10.59 6.62 3.39
N MET A 351 10.12 5.40 3.09
CA MET A 351 8.82 4.89 3.56
C MET A 351 8.80 4.57 5.06
N GLY A 352 9.96 4.30 5.65
CA GLY A 352 10.17 4.06 7.08
C GLY A 352 10.69 5.27 7.85
N SER A 353 10.86 6.42 7.20
CA SER A 353 11.49 7.59 7.81
C SER A 353 10.67 8.19 8.95
N ASN A 354 11.36 8.72 9.96
CA ASN A 354 10.73 9.49 11.05
C ASN A 354 10.04 10.76 10.54
N GLN A 355 10.51 11.31 9.42
CA GLN A 355 9.92 12.46 8.73
C GLN A 355 8.51 12.13 8.22
N LEU A 356 8.37 11.02 7.46
CA LEU A 356 7.07 10.57 6.98
C LEU A 356 6.12 10.23 8.13
N TYR A 357 6.65 9.64 9.21
CA TYR A 357 5.86 9.39 10.43
C TYR A 357 5.37 10.68 11.07
N ALA A 358 6.24 11.69 11.23
CA ALA A 358 5.87 12.95 11.84
C ALA A 358 4.81 13.70 11.04
N ILE A 359 4.94 13.72 9.71
CA ILE A 359 3.94 14.26 8.78
C ILE A 359 2.60 13.55 8.96
N CYS A 360 2.58 12.21 8.94
CA CYS A 360 1.34 11.44 9.10
C CYS A 360 0.70 11.53 10.49
N ALA A 361 1.49 11.67 11.55
CA ALA A 361 0.99 11.61 12.93
C ALA A 361 0.59 12.98 13.51
N PHE A 362 1.28 14.06 13.10
CA PHE A 362 1.18 15.35 13.79
C PHE A 362 0.68 16.49 12.91
N LEU A 363 0.76 16.39 11.59
CA LEU A 363 0.34 17.48 10.68
C LEU A 363 -1.12 17.89 10.91
N GLN A 364 -2.03 16.93 11.07
CA GLN A 364 -3.46 17.21 11.30
C GLN A 364 -3.71 17.94 12.62
N SER A 365 -3.00 17.57 13.68
CA SER A 365 -3.10 18.24 15.00
C SER A 365 -2.51 19.65 14.95
N ASP A 366 -1.37 19.83 14.26
CA ASP A 366 -0.75 21.14 14.13
C ASP A 366 -1.57 22.07 13.19
N PHE A 367 -2.32 21.52 12.22
CA PHE A 367 -3.36 22.25 11.47
C PHE A 367 -4.52 22.70 12.36
N ALA A 368 -5.08 21.79 13.16
CA ALA A 368 -6.17 22.12 14.08
C ALA A 368 -5.78 23.20 15.12
N ASN A 369 -4.51 23.24 15.49
CA ASN A 369 -3.95 24.22 16.44
C ASN A 369 -3.41 25.50 15.77
N GLY A 370 -3.50 25.64 14.44
CA GLY A 370 -3.00 26.81 13.71
C GLY A 370 -1.48 27.03 13.81
N ASN A 371 -0.69 25.97 13.99
CA ASN A 371 0.76 26.08 14.21
C ASN A 371 1.55 26.24 12.89
N ILE A 372 1.46 27.43 12.29
CA ILE A 372 2.00 27.76 10.96
C ILE A 372 3.48 27.38 10.80
N LYS A 373 4.32 27.61 11.82
CA LYS A 373 5.76 27.30 11.76
C LYS A 373 6.04 25.81 11.57
N LYS A 374 5.28 24.95 12.26
CA LYS A 374 5.43 23.50 12.12
C LYS A 374 4.84 23.01 10.79
N ILE A 375 3.69 23.54 10.38
CA ILE A 375 3.06 23.23 9.09
C ILE A 375 4.05 23.48 7.93
N GLN A 376 4.77 24.60 7.97
CA GLN A 376 5.83 24.91 7.00
C GLN A 376 7.01 23.93 7.06
N SER A 377 7.42 23.50 8.27
CA SER A 377 8.46 22.47 8.43
C SER A 377 8.06 21.15 7.78
N TYR A 378 6.83 20.69 8.01
CA TYR A 378 6.30 19.47 7.39
C TYR A 378 6.25 19.56 5.87
N GLY A 379 5.90 20.73 5.31
CA GLY A 379 5.93 20.97 3.85
C GLY A 379 7.34 20.79 3.25
N ASN A 380 8.37 21.31 3.92
CA ASN A 380 9.76 21.14 3.48
C ASN A 380 10.23 19.67 3.57
N GLU A 381 9.86 18.98 4.64
CA GLU A 381 10.15 17.55 4.83
C GLU A 381 9.46 16.69 3.76
N ALA A 382 8.19 16.98 3.45
CA ALA A 382 7.43 16.32 2.39
C ALA A 382 8.08 16.53 1.01
N GLY A 383 8.53 17.75 0.70
CA GLY A 383 9.25 18.06 -0.54
C GLY A 383 10.54 17.25 -0.69
N SER A 384 11.33 17.16 0.38
CA SER A 384 12.56 16.35 0.43
C SER A 384 12.27 14.86 0.21
N LEU A 385 11.23 14.32 0.85
CA LEU A 385 10.82 12.92 0.68
C LEU A 385 10.34 12.62 -0.74
N ALA A 386 9.53 13.49 -1.32
CA ALA A 386 9.06 13.36 -2.69
C ALA A 386 10.23 13.32 -3.70
N GLN A 387 11.25 14.17 -3.50
CA GLN A 387 12.44 14.19 -4.34
C GLN A 387 13.28 12.91 -4.21
N LYS A 388 13.45 12.38 -3.00
CA LYS A 388 14.11 11.08 -2.77
C LYS A 388 13.39 9.95 -3.50
N LEU A 389 12.06 9.83 -3.33
CA LEU A 389 11.24 8.81 -3.98
C LEU A 389 11.31 8.90 -5.50
N LYS A 390 11.25 10.12 -6.05
CA LYS A 390 11.40 10.36 -7.50
C LYS A 390 12.76 9.92 -8.04
N THR A 391 13.82 10.12 -7.27
CA THR A 391 15.18 9.69 -7.66
C THR A 391 15.29 8.16 -7.70
N ILE A 392 14.76 7.47 -6.68
CA ILE A 392 14.72 6.00 -6.61
C ILE A 392 13.93 5.43 -7.79
N GLN A 393 12.80 6.04 -8.13
CA GLN A 393 11.97 5.66 -9.28
C GLN A 393 12.73 5.76 -10.62
N ILE A 394 13.48 6.83 -10.84
CA ILE A 394 14.28 7.04 -12.05
C ILE A 394 15.39 5.98 -12.18
N ILE A 395 16.10 5.67 -11.08
CA ILE A 395 17.16 4.66 -11.07
C ILE A 395 16.61 3.29 -11.44
N ARG A 396 15.45 2.91 -10.88
CA ARG A 396 14.75 1.66 -11.22
C ARG A 396 14.42 1.55 -12.71
N ASP A 397 13.90 2.61 -13.29
CA ASP A 397 13.47 2.62 -14.69
C ASP A 397 14.65 2.44 -15.65
N LEU A 398 15.81 3.02 -15.31
CA LEU A 398 17.06 2.80 -16.03
C LEU A 398 17.55 1.34 -15.91
N ASP A 399 17.55 0.78 -14.69
CA ASP A 399 18.01 -0.59 -14.46
C ASP A 399 17.13 -1.64 -15.15
N LEU A 400 15.80 -1.48 -15.10
CA LEU A 400 14.86 -2.35 -15.80
C LEU A 400 14.97 -2.22 -17.32
N GLY A 401 15.18 -1.01 -17.82
CA GLY A 401 15.45 -0.76 -19.25
C GLY A 401 16.68 -1.50 -19.75
N ASN A 402 17.75 -1.48 -18.97
CA ASN A 402 19.02 -2.16 -19.29
C ASN A 402 18.90 -3.69 -19.32
N ILE A 403 18.09 -4.30 -18.43
CA ILE A 403 17.80 -5.75 -18.48
C ILE A 403 17.01 -6.09 -19.75
N ARG A 404 16.00 -5.28 -20.07
CA ARG A 404 15.12 -5.52 -21.22
C ARG A 404 15.92 -5.47 -22.53
N MET A 405 16.81 -4.49 -22.66
CA MET A 405 17.72 -4.35 -23.80
C MET A 405 18.68 -5.54 -23.93
N ARG A 406 19.34 -5.98 -22.84
CA ARG A 406 20.24 -7.15 -22.86
C ARG A 406 19.53 -8.45 -23.20
N ASN A 407 18.29 -8.62 -22.75
CA ASN A 407 17.48 -9.79 -23.11
C ASN A 407 17.13 -9.76 -24.60
N VAL A 408 16.75 -8.61 -25.16
CA VAL A 408 16.47 -8.44 -26.60
C VAL A 408 17.74 -8.72 -27.43
N GLU A 409 18.90 -8.16 -27.06
CA GLU A 409 20.18 -8.44 -27.73
C GLU A 409 20.54 -9.93 -27.66
N SER A 410 20.34 -10.59 -26.50
CA SER A 410 20.56 -12.04 -26.36
C SER A 410 19.59 -12.86 -27.19
N THR A 411 18.34 -12.41 -27.35
CA THR A 411 17.36 -13.11 -28.20
C THR A 411 17.68 -12.92 -29.67
N MET A 412 18.14 -11.73 -30.10
CA MET A 412 18.55 -11.46 -31.48
C MET A 412 19.81 -12.25 -31.85
N ASN A 413 20.82 -12.30 -30.97
CA ASN A 413 22.03 -13.09 -31.18
C ASN A 413 21.77 -14.61 -31.22
N CYS A 414 20.71 -15.11 -30.57
CA CYS A 414 20.31 -16.52 -30.66
C CYS A 414 19.52 -16.86 -31.93
N VAL A 415 18.92 -15.86 -32.59
CA VAL A 415 18.23 -16.04 -33.87
C VAL A 415 19.23 -16.02 -35.03
N GLU A 416 20.27 -15.18 -34.96
CA GLU A 416 21.34 -15.10 -35.97
C GLU A 416 22.30 -16.32 -36.00
N LEU A 417 22.28 -17.19 -34.98
CA LEU A 417 23.05 -18.44 -34.95
C LEU A 417 22.26 -19.66 -35.47
N LYS A 418 21.03 -19.46 -35.96
CA LYS A 418 20.17 -20.53 -36.50
C LYS A 418 19.94 -20.47 -38.02
N ASP A 419 20.49 -19.47 -38.69
CA ASP A 419 20.67 -19.41 -40.14
C ASP A 419 22.15 -19.62 -40.49
#